data_AF-A0A0X3P3A7-F1
#
_entry.id   AF-A0A0X3P3A7-F1
#
_cell.length_a   1.000
_cell.length_b   1.000
_cell.length_c   1.000
_cell.angle_alpha   90.00
_cell.angle_beta   90.00
_cell.angle_gamma   90.00
#
_symmetry.space_group_name_H-M   'P 1'
#
loop_
_entity.id
_entity.type
_entity.pdbx_description
1 polymer ?
#
loop_
_entity_poly.entity_id
_entity_poly.type
_entity_poly.pdbx_seq_one_letter_code
_entity_poly.pdbx_strand_id
1 'polypeptide(L)'
;MSSVSTQSKTGSVFKGMAPTREERQKCWDARDAFWKCIKTVYADPKNVVPEELSATVKTARCLNDRKAYEAVCPESWIKMFDRQHDFKLFRAEKAEADLIAAAKSA
;
A
#
# COMPACT_ATOMS: atom_id res chain seq x y z
N MET A 1 8.43 15.69 41.09
CA MET A 1 7.04 16.03 40.70
C MET A 1 7.15 17.24 39.77
N SER A 2 6.78 17.25 38.50
CA SER A 2 6.10 16.27 37.68
C SER A 2 6.38 16.56 36.20
N SER A 3 6.62 15.48 35.46
CA SER A 3 6.09 15.20 34.11
C SER A 3 6.54 16.06 32.92
N VAL A 4 7.53 15.52 32.19
CA VAL A 4 7.65 15.66 30.73
C VAL A 4 6.34 15.13 30.12
N SER A 5 5.50 16.03 29.62
CA SER A 5 4.24 15.68 28.99
C SER A 5 4.52 15.31 27.51
N THR A 6 4.62 14.01 27.27
CA THR A 6 4.42 13.34 25.98
C THR A 6 3.23 13.95 25.23
N GLN A 7 3.46 14.42 24.00
CA GLN A 7 2.37 14.60 23.04
C GLN A 7 2.60 13.69 21.84
N SER A 8 2.08 12.47 21.99
CA SER A 8 1.65 11.60 20.90
C SER A 8 0.58 12.34 20.09
N LYS A 9 0.94 12.90 18.93
CA LYS A 9 -0.06 13.41 17.97
C LYS A 9 -0.52 12.27 17.07
N THR A 10 -1.48 11.50 17.58
CA THR A 10 -2.37 10.66 16.79
C THR A 10 -3.51 11.55 16.26
N GLY A 11 -3.46 11.91 14.97
CA GLY A 11 -4.54 12.65 14.32
C GLY A 11 -4.19 13.02 12.88
N SER A 12 -4.95 12.47 11.93
CA SER A 12 -4.83 12.74 10.49
C SER A 12 -4.78 14.25 10.21
N VAL A 13 -3.64 14.73 9.68
CA VAL A 13 -3.25 16.16 9.62
C VAL A 13 -3.89 16.90 8.43
N PHE A 14 -4.57 16.20 7.51
CA PHE A 14 -4.87 16.71 6.17
C PHE A 14 -6.26 17.35 6.00
N LYS A 15 -6.80 18.02 7.02
CA LYS A 15 -8.10 18.69 6.90
C LYS A 15 -7.93 20.11 6.35
N GLY A 16 -7.88 20.23 5.01
CA GLY A 16 -8.11 21.48 4.29
C GLY A 16 -6.90 22.30 3.84
N MET A 17 -5.68 21.95 4.27
CA MET A 17 -4.45 22.51 3.72
C MET A 17 -3.75 21.47 2.84
N ALA A 18 -3.19 21.93 1.71
CA ALA A 18 -2.30 21.10 0.91
C ALA A 18 -1.14 20.59 1.79
N PRO A 19 -0.82 19.29 1.76
CA PRO A 19 0.22 18.71 2.60
C PRO A 19 1.57 19.35 2.32
N THR A 20 2.35 19.59 3.37
CA THR A 20 3.74 20.07 3.29
C THR A 20 4.62 19.04 2.57
N ARG A 21 5.81 19.44 2.10
CA ARG A 21 6.74 18.53 1.43
C ARG A 21 7.12 17.36 2.32
N GLU A 22 7.37 17.62 3.60
CA GLU A 22 7.79 16.65 4.60
C GLU A 22 6.68 15.65 4.91
N GLU A 23 5.42 16.09 4.98
CA GLU A 23 4.27 15.20 5.14
C GLU A 23 4.05 14.32 3.93
N ARG A 24 4.23 14.87 2.72
CA ARG A 24 4.18 14.07 1.48
C ARG A 24 5.25 12.99 1.47
N GLN A 25 6.47 13.33 1.88
CA GLN A 25 7.56 12.37 1.94
C GLN A 25 7.23 11.23 2.90
N LYS A 26 6.79 11.53 4.13
CA LYS A 26 6.35 10.52 5.10
C LYS A 26 5.26 9.61 4.55
N CYS A 27 4.30 10.20 3.83
CA CYS A 27 3.25 9.44 3.17
C CYS A 27 3.79 8.50 2.10
N TRP A 28 4.70 8.97 1.24
CA TRP A 28 5.32 8.14 0.21
C TRP A 28 6.20 7.03 0.80
N ASP A 29 6.93 7.31 1.86
CA ASP A 29 7.76 6.31 2.54
C ASP A 29 6.89 5.20 3.14
N ALA A 30 5.78 5.55 3.80
CA ALA A 30 4.84 4.58 4.35
C ALA A 30 4.11 3.79 3.26
N ARG A 31 3.74 4.45 2.15
CA ARG A 31 3.19 3.80 0.96
C ARG A 31 4.15 2.73 0.43
N ASP A 32 5.41 3.11 0.24
CA ASP A 32 6.40 2.25 -0.39
C ASP A 32 6.76 1.06 0.52
N ALA A 33 6.80 1.27 1.84
CA ALA A 33 6.94 0.20 2.81
C ALA A 33 5.78 -0.80 2.73
N PHE A 34 4.53 -0.33 2.75
CA PHE A 34 3.34 -1.16 2.63
C PHE A 34 3.32 -1.97 1.32
N TRP A 35 3.50 -1.32 0.17
CA TRP A 35 3.47 -1.98 -1.13
C TRP A 35 4.68 -2.88 -1.38
N LYS A 36 5.83 -2.63 -0.73
CA LYS A 36 6.94 -3.57 -0.70
C LYS A 36 6.54 -4.85 0.05
N CYS A 37 5.90 -4.74 1.21
CA CYS A 37 5.40 -5.90 1.95
C CYS A 37 4.43 -6.73 1.11
N ILE A 38 3.43 -6.08 0.49
CA ILE A 38 2.44 -6.75 -0.38
C ILE A 38 3.14 -7.52 -1.51
N LYS A 39 4.04 -6.87 -2.25
CA LYS A 39 4.82 -7.52 -3.32
C LYS A 39 5.62 -8.72 -2.80
N THR A 40 6.25 -8.61 -1.63
CA THR A 40 7.01 -9.72 -1.05
C THR A 40 6.13 -10.90 -0.66
N VAL A 41 4.90 -10.66 -0.18
CA VAL A 41 3.97 -11.75 0.15
C VAL A 41 3.55 -12.49 -1.11
N TYR A 42 3.19 -11.77 -2.17
CA TYR A 42 2.66 -12.36 -3.40
C TYR A 42 3.73 -12.80 -4.41
N ALA A 43 4.99 -12.43 -4.20
CA ALA A 43 6.12 -13.02 -4.93
C ALA A 43 6.38 -14.49 -4.57
N ASP A 44 5.84 -14.98 -3.44
CA ASP A 44 5.89 -16.39 -3.10
C ASP A 44 4.82 -17.16 -3.91
N PRO A 45 5.20 -18.15 -4.73
CA PRO A 45 4.25 -18.91 -5.56
C PRO A 45 3.20 -19.69 -4.75
N LYS A 46 3.38 -19.82 -3.42
CA LYS A 46 2.38 -20.41 -2.53
C LYS A 46 1.21 -19.48 -2.21
N ASN A 47 1.38 -18.17 -2.41
CA ASN A 47 0.35 -17.17 -2.09
C ASN A 47 -0.37 -16.74 -3.37
N VAL A 48 -1.67 -16.98 -3.43
CA VAL A 48 -2.51 -16.53 -4.54
C VAL A 48 -2.94 -15.09 -4.29
N VAL A 49 -2.72 -14.22 -5.27
CA VAL A 49 -3.16 -12.82 -5.20
C VAL A 49 -4.70 -12.77 -5.35
N PRO A 50 -5.46 -12.24 -4.38
CA PRO A 50 -6.92 -12.21 -4.45
C PRO A 50 -7.45 -11.29 -5.55
N GLU A 51 -8.43 -11.69 -6.36
CA GLU A 51 -8.97 -10.85 -7.46
C GLU A 51 -9.46 -9.46 -7.00
N GLU A 52 -9.96 -9.38 -5.77
CA GLU A 52 -10.44 -8.13 -5.18
C GLU A 52 -9.30 -7.35 -4.49
N LEU A 53 -9.08 -6.10 -4.93
CA LEU A 53 -8.15 -5.16 -4.30
C LEU A 53 -8.31 -5.10 -2.78
N SER A 54 -9.56 -5.08 -2.29
CA SER A 54 -9.87 -4.97 -0.87
C SER A 54 -9.36 -6.15 -0.04
N ALA A 55 -9.23 -7.34 -0.64
CA ALA A 55 -8.64 -8.52 -0.01
C ALA A 55 -7.11 -8.46 -0.10
N THR A 56 -6.57 -8.03 -1.25
CA THR A 56 -5.13 -7.88 -1.48
C THR A 56 -4.48 -6.91 -0.49
N VAL A 57 -5.10 -5.77 -0.20
CA VAL A 57 -4.55 -4.79 0.75
C VAL A 57 -4.70 -5.19 2.22
N LYS A 58 -5.55 -6.20 2.52
CA LYS A 58 -5.81 -6.70 3.88
C LYS A 58 -4.95 -7.90 4.25
N THR A 59 -3.82 -8.11 3.58
CA THR A 59 -2.87 -9.16 3.91
C THR A 59 -2.39 -9.05 5.36
N ALA A 60 -2.63 -10.11 6.16
CA ALA A 60 -2.33 -10.14 7.61
C ALA A 60 -0.87 -9.74 7.95
N ARG A 61 0.09 -10.18 7.12
CA ARG A 61 1.52 -9.88 7.29
C ARG A 61 1.87 -8.39 7.12
N CYS A 62 1.04 -7.64 6.41
CA CYS A 62 1.28 -6.24 6.06
C CYS A 62 0.31 -5.26 6.77
N LEU A 63 -0.48 -5.74 7.74
CA LEU A 63 -1.46 -4.90 8.44
C LEU A 63 -0.83 -3.77 9.26
N ASN A 64 0.37 -3.98 9.80
CA ASN A 64 1.06 -2.93 10.55
C ASN A 64 1.50 -1.78 9.62
N ASP A 65 2.08 -2.12 8.46
CA ASP A 65 2.43 -1.14 7.44
C ASP A 65 1.18 -0.45 6.89
N ARG A 66 0.06 -1.18 6.73
CA ARG A 66 -1.22 -0.62 6.31
C ARG A 66 -1.72 0.45 7.29
N LYS A 67 -1.69 0.17 8.60
CA LYS A 67 -2.09 1.12 9.63
C LYS A 67 -1.17 2.34 9.66
N ALA A 68 0.14 2.14 9.50
CA ALA A 68 1.09 3.24 9.41
C ALA A 68 0.80 4.12 8.19
N TYR A 69 0.54 3.51 7.05
CA TYR A 69 0.18 4.18 5.80
C TYR A 69 -1.11 4.99 5.93
N GLU A 70 -2.17 4.41 6.50
CA GLU A 70 -3.45 5.09 6.75
C GLU A 70 -3.36 6.22 7.78
N ALA A 71 -2.41 6.14 8.71
CA ALA A 71 -2.20 7.19 9.72
C ALA A 71 -1.52 8.45 9.14
N VAL A 72 -0.65 8.30 8.14
CA VAL A 72 0.16 9.40 7.59
C VAL A 72 -0.27 9.90 6.22
N CYS A 73 -1.16 9.19 5.53
CA CYS A 73 -1.61 9.56 4.19
C CYS A 73 -3.08 10.02 4.17
N PRO A 74 -3.42 10.99 3.30
CA PRO A 74 -4.81 11.33 3.03
C PRO A 74 -5.56 10.13 2.41
N GLU A 75 -6.80 9.91 2.81
CA GLU A 75 -7.62 8.80 2.30
C GLU A 75 -7.80 8.84 0.78
N SER A 76 -7.92 10.05 0.19
CA SER A 76 -8.01 10.23 -1.26
C SER A 76 -6.77 9.72 -1.99
N TRP A 77 -5.60 9.90 -1.40
CA TRP A 77 -4.32 9.43 -1.95
C TRP A 77 -4.20 7.93 -1.82
N ILE A 78 -4.58 7.38 -0.66
CA ILE A 78 -4.59 5.93 -0.43
C ILE A 78 -5.46 5.24 -1.47
N LYS A 79 -6.70 5.71 -1.69
CA LYS A 79 -7.60 5.14 -2.71
C LYS A 79 -7.00 5.18 -4.11
N MET A 80 -6.35 6.28 -4.48
CA MET A 80 -5.72 6.43 -5.80
C MET A 80 -4.50 5.51 -5.96
N PHE A 81 -3.63 5.47 -4.95
CA PHE A 81 -2.42 4.64 -4.96
C PHE A 81 -2.76 3.16 -4.90
N ASP A 82 -3.75 2.76 -4.10
CA ASP A 82 -4.18 1.38 -3.98
C ASP A 82 -4.61 0.83 -5.34
N ARG A 83 -5.44 1.58 -6.08
CA ARG A 83 -5.84 1.23 -7.46
C ARG A 83 -4.66 1.16 -8.43
N GLN A 84 -3.66 2.04 -8.27
CA GLN A 84 -2.50 2.06 -9.15
C GLN A 84 -1.60 0.83 -8.94
N HIS A 85 -1.42 0.41 -7.70
CA HIS A 85 -0.62 -0.78 -7.38
C HIS A 85 -1.36 -2.09 -7.66
N ASP A 86 -2.68 -2.11 -7.52
CA ASP A 86 -3.55 -3.20 -7.97
C ASP A 86 -3.28 -3.55 -9.44
N PHE A 87 -3.33 -2.55 -10.32
CA PHE A 87 -3.07 -2.75 -11.75
C PHE A 87 -1.69 -3.38 -12.00
N LYS A 88 -0.67 -2.96 -11.22
CA LYS A 88 0.71 -3.45 -11.38
C LYS A 88 0.89 -4.88 -10.86
N LEU A 89 0.16 -5.28 -9.83
CA LEU A 89 0.18 -6.65 -9.30
C LEU A 89 -0.69 -7.60 -10.12
N PHE A 90 -1.90 -7.18 -10.50
CA PHE A 90 -2.86 -8.04 -11.20
C PHE A 90 -2.76 -7.99 -12.71
N ARG A 91 -2.73 -6.80 -13.31
CA ARG A 91 -2.91 -6.68 -14.76
C ARG A 91 -1.62 -6.79 -15.53
N ALA A 92 -0.49 -6.35 -14.97
CA ALA A 92 0.80 -6.50 -15.64
C ALA A 92 1.28 -7.96 -15.59
N GLU A 93 1.25 -8.60 -14.42
CA GLU A 93 1.75 -9.96 -14.24
C GLU A 93 0.85 -11.01 -14.90
N LYS A 94 -0.49 -10.84 -14.81
CA LYS A 94 -1.43 -11.70 -15.54
C LYS A 94 -1.32 -11.51 -17.05
N ALA A 95 -1.20 -10.27 -17.54
CA ALA A 95 -1.00 -10.05 -18.97
C ALA A 95 0.31 -10.67 -19.46
N GLU A 96 1.39 -10.57 -18.69
CA GLU A 96 2.65 -11.23 -19.03
C GLU A 96 2.52 -12.75 -19.00
N ALA A 97 1.88 -13.32 -17.98
CA ALA A 97 1.62 -14.75 -17.89
C ALA A 97 0.75 -15.26 -19.04
N ASP A 98 -0.31 -14.52 -19.40
CA ASP A 98 -1.20 -14.83 -20.53
C ASP A 98 -0.45 -14.77 -21.87
N LEU A 99 0.44 -13.78 -22.05
CA LEU A 99 1.31 -13.69 -23.23
C LEU A 99 2.32 -14.85 -23.30
N ILE A 100 2.92 -15.24 -22.17
CA ILE A 100 3.83 -16.39 -22.09
C ILE A 100 3.08 -17.69 -22.36
N ALA A 101 1.87 -17.85 -21.84
CA ALA A 101 1.02 -19.02 -22.08
C ALA A 101 0.62 -19.11 -23.56
N ALA A 102 0.18 -17.99 -24.15
CA ALA A 102 -0.14 -17.90 -25.57
C ALA A 102 1.07 -18.26 -26.45
N ALA A 103 2.26 -17.75 -26.11
CA ALA A 103 3.50 -18.04 -26.82
C ALA A 103 3.98 -19.50 -26.69
N LYS A 104 3.62 -20.20 -25.59
CA LYS A 104 3.91 -21.64 -25.40
C LYS A 104 2.92 -22.55 -26.11
N SER A 105 1.73 -22.04 -26.44
CA SER A 105 0.67 -22.78 -27.15
C SER A 105 0.67 -22.60 -28.67
N ALA A 106 1.54 -21.71 -29.18
CA ALA A 106 1.78 -21.48 -30.61
C ALA A 106 3.00 -22.27 -31.08
#